data_AF-A0A7C1KNZ6-F1
#
_entry.id   AF-A0A7C1KNZ6-F1
#
_cell.length_a   1.000
_cell.length_b   1.000
_cell.length_c   1.000
_cell.angle_alpha   90.00
_cell.angle_beta   90.00
_cell.angle_gamma   90.00
#
_symmetry.space_group_name_H-M   'P 1'
#
loop_
_entity.id
_entity.type
_entity.pdbx_description
1 polymer ?
#
loop_
_entity_poly.entity_id
_entity_poly.type
_entity_poly.pdbx_seq_one_letter_code
_entity_poly.pdbx_strand_id
1 'polypeptide(L)'
;MFRIIDNKKISLTEDEFALYQKIATSYDRPNFQGKDLFKGLFETDDNGIIVFLRPPAAKYTSMEVYMFLISIMVHQHLGIACEHVDKLGTSLAEKIKECDDVISEGKQLIKELKTSRDSSS
;
A
#
# COMPACT_ATOMS: atom_id res chain seq x y z
N MET A 1 3.29 10.47 -5.59
CA MET A 1 3.15 11.95 -5.67
C MET A 1 1.68 12.30 -5.67
N PHE A 2 1.25 13.39 -5.03
CA PHE A 2 -0.17 13.75 -5.04
C PHE A 2 -0.55 14.53 -6.31
N ARG A 3 -1.61 14.07 -6.97
CA ARG A 3 -2.24 14.71 -8.13
C ARG A 3 -3.72 14.93 -7.83
N ILE A 4 -4.36 15.83 -8.58
CA ILE A 4 -5.80 16.10 -8.46
C ILE A 4 -6.50 15.59 -9.72
N ILE A 5 -7.46 14.68 -9.55
CA ILE A 5 -8.34 14.18 -10.62
C ILE A 5 -9.77 14.23 -10.09
N ASP A 6 -10.70 14.82 -10.86
CA ASP A 6 -12.10 15.02 -10.42
C ASP A 6 -12.25 15.70 -9.05
N ASN A 7 -11.44 16.71 -8.77
CA ASN A 7 -11.39 17.41 -7.47
C ASN A 7 -11.04 16.50 -6.28
N LYS A 8 -10.53 15.29 -6.53
CA LYS A 8 -10.08 14.34 -5.53
C LYS A 8 -8.56 14.25 -5.56
N LYS A 9 -7.97 14.18 -4.37
CA LYS A 9 -6.53 13.97 -4.19
C LYS A 9 -6.24 12.49 -4.42
N ILE A 10 -5.29 12.18 -5.29
CA ILE A 10 -4.89 10.81 -5.59
C ILE A 10 -3.36 10.68 -5.58
N SER A 11 -2.86 9.64 -4.93
CA SER A 11 -1.43 9.30 -4.96
C SER A 11 -1.12 8.49 -6.21
N LEU A 12 -0.34 9.08 -7.12
CA LEU A 12 0.08 8.44 -8.36
C LEU A 12 1.61 8.48 -8.48
N THR A 13 2.16 7.49 -9.15
CA THR A 13 3.51 7.56 -9.72
C THR A 13 3.53 8.46 -10.96
N GLU A 14 4.73 8.84 -11.41
CA GLU A 14 4.87 9.65 -12.63
C GLU A 14 4.35 8.91 -13.87
N ASP A 15 4.61 7.61 -13.97
CA ASP A 15 4.15 6.79 -15.10
C ASP A 15 2.63 6.65 -15.14
N GLU A 16 1.99 6.46 -13.98
CA GLU A 16 0.54 6.42 -13.86
C GLU A 16 -0.10 7.78 -14.21
N PHE A 17 0.53 8.88 -13.79
CA PHE A 17 0.06 10.21 -14.14
C PHE A 17 0.25 10.51 -15.64
N ALA A 18 1.35 10.06 -16.25
CA ALA A 18 1.57 10.16 -17.68
C ALA A 18 0.54 9.33 -18.47
N LEU A 19 0.21 8.12 -18.00
CA LEU A 19 -0.84 7.30 -18.59
C LEU A 19 -2.22 7.96 -18.47
N TYR A 20 -2.55 8.51 -17.31
CA TYR A 20 -3.76 9.32 -17.12
C TYR A 20 -3.84 10.45 -18.15
N GLN A 21 -2.78 11.23 -18.34
CA GLN A 21 -2.76 12.32 -19.32
C GLN A 21 -2.98 11.81 -20.74
N LYS A 22 -2.34 10.70 -21.12
CA LYS A 22 -2.53 10.07 -22.43
C LYS A 22 -3.98 9.64 -22.65
N ILE A 23 -4.61 9.00 -21.66
CA ILE A 23 -6.02 8.60 -21.72
C ILE A 23 -6.91 9.85 -21.79
N ALA A 24 -6.71 10.85 -20.93
CA ALA A 24 -7.52 12.07 -20.97
C ALA A 24 -7.43 12.78 -22.34
N THR A 25 -6.24 12.84 -22.93
CA THR A 25 -6.01 13.50 -24.22
C THR A 25 -6.59 12.69 -25.39
N SER A 26 -6.54 11.35 -25.35
CA SER A 26 -7.03 10.51 -26.44
C SER A 26 -8.56 10.57 -26.63
N TYR A 27 -9.30 10.97 -25.59
CA TYR A 27 -10.74 11.16 -25.65
C TYR A 27 -11.16 12.64 -25.77
N ASP A 28 -10.22 13.59 -25.84
CA ASP A 28 -10.56 15.00 -26.04
C ASP A 28 -11.25 15.21 -27.41
N ARG A 29 -12.34 15.97 -27.39
CA ARG A 29 -13.11 16.40 -28.57
C ARG A 29 -13.49 17.86 -28.40
N PRO A 30 -13.86 18.59 -29.48
CA PRO A 30 -14.19 20.02 -29.39
C PRO A 30 -15.24 20.38 -28.31
N ASN A 31 -16.17 19.47 -28.01
CA ASN A 31 -17.23 19.66 -27.01
C ASN A 31 -17.12 18.72 -25.79
N PHE A 32 -16.03 17.98 -25.64
CA PHE A 32 -15.88 16.97 -24.60
C PHE A 32 -14.43 16.88 -24.14
N GLN A 33 -14.20 17.07 -22.84
CA GLN A 33 -12.86 16.92 -22.26
C GLN A 33 -12.71 15.50 -21.74
N GLY A 34 -11.69 14.74 -22.16
CA GLY A 34 -11.53 13.34 -21.78
C GLY A 34 -11.33 13.14 -20.28
N LYS A 35 -10.82 14.15 -19.56
CA LYS A 35 -10.80 14.15 -18.08
C LYS A 35 -12.20 14.03 -17.45
N ASP A 36 -13.26 14.39 -18.18
CA ASP A 36 -14.64 14.27 -17.70
C ASP A 36 -15.09 12.81 -17.58
N LEU A 37 -14.39 11.87 -18.23
CA LEU A 37 -14.64 10.43 -18.12
C LEU A 37 -14.37 9.89 -16.71
N PHE A 38 -13.52 10.56 -15.94
CA PHE A 38 -13.14 10.15 -14.59
C PHE A 38 -14.11 10.67 -13.52
N LYS A 39 -15.03 11.57 -13.89
CA LYS A 39 -15.88 12.28 -12.94
C LYS A 39 -16.88 11.35 -12.25
N GLY A 40 -16.82 11.30 -10.92
CA GLY A 40 -17.70 10.52 -10.07
C GLY A 40 -17.45 9.02 -10.11
N LEU A 41 -16.31 8.56 -10.65
CA LEU A 41 -15.99 7.14 -10.77
C LEU A 41 -15.26 6.55 -9.57
N PHE A 42 -14.69 7.39 -8.69
CA PHE A 42 -13.90 6.90 -7.56
C PHE A 42 -14.01 7.83 -6.35
N GLU A 43 -13.72 7.28 -5.18
CA GLU A 43 -13.58 8.01 -3.92
C GLU A 43 -12.19 7.77 -3.35
N THR A 44 -11.63 8.79 -2.70
CA THR A 44 -10.31 8.73 -2.08
C THR A 44 -10.37 9.10 -0.61
N ASP A 45 -9.47 8.53 0.19
CA ASP A 45 -9.22 8.98 1.56
C ASP A 45 -8.29 10.22 1.60
N ASP A 46 -7.94 10.66 2.82
CA ASP A 46 -7.05 11.81 3.04
C ASP A 46 -5.61 11.56 2.56
N ASN A 47 -5.21 10.29 2.46
CA ASN A 47 -3.92 9.84 1.95
C ASN A 47 -3.92 9.72 0.42
N GLY A 48 -5.03 10.03 -0.25
CA GLY A 48 -5.17 9.94 -1.69
C GLY A 48 -5.19 8.50 -2.21
N ILE A 49 -5.61 7.55 -1.38
CA ILE A 49 -5.81 6.14 -1.73
C ILE A 49 -7.25 5.97 -2.21
N ILE A 50 -7.43 5.30 -3.35
CA ILE A 50 -8.76 4.94 -3.82
C ILE A 50 -9.37 3.91 -2.87
N VAL A 51 -10.47 4.28 -2.21
CA VAL A 51 -11.19 3.39 -1.29
C VAL A 51 -12.44 2.78 -1.92
N PHE A 52 -12.95 3.38 -2.99
CA PHE A 52 -14.15 2.92 -3.66
C PHE A 52 -14.16 3.31 -5.14
N LEU A 53 -14.65 2.39 -5.98
CA LEU A 53 -14.94 2.64 -7.38
C LEU A 53 -16.45 2.57 -7.60
N ARG A 54 -17.02 3.63 -8.17
CA ARG A 54 -18.43 3.71 -8.50
C ARG A 54 -18.64 3.18 -9.92
N PRO A 55 -19.56 2.21 -10.12
CA PRO A 55 -19.90 1.77 -11.46
C PRO A 55 -20.51 2.94 -12.26
N PRO A 56 -20.21 3.05 -13.56
CA PRO A 56 -20.72 4.12 -14.41
C PRO A 56 -22.20 3.92 -14.72
N ALA A 57 -23.07 4.30 -13.78
CA ALA A 57 -24.52 4.12 -13.91
C ALA A 57 -25.20 5.28 -14.66
N ALA A 58 -24.65 6.49 -14.57
CA ALA A 58 -25.30 7.72 -15.05
C ALA A 58 -24.60 8.37 -16.26
N LYS A 59 -23.37 7.98 -16.57
CA LYS A 59 -22.56 8.57 -17.65
C LYS A 59 -21.85 7.47 -18.43
N TYR A 60 -21.77 7.68 -19.74
CA TYR A 60 -20.89 6.88 -20.59
C TYR A 60 -19.44 7.11 -20.17
N THR A 61 -18.76 6.03 -19.80
CA THR A 61 -17.31 6.02 -19.61
C THR A 61 -16.71 4.89 -20.45
N SER A 62 -15.40 4.96 -20.69
CA SER A 62 -14.68 3.90 -21.36
C SER A 62 -14.29 2.81 -20.37
N MET A 63 -14.32 1.56 -20.81
CA MET A 63 -13.78 0.44 -20.05
C MET A 63 -12.29 0.65 -19.71
N GLU A 64 -11.56 1.33 -20.59
CA GLU A 64 -10.15 1.69 -20.38
C GLU A 64 -9.97 2.58 -19.14
N VAL A 65 -10.82 3.59 -18.96
CA VAL A 65 -10.78 4.50 -17.80
C VAL A 65 -11.06 3.73 -16.51
N TYR A 66 -12.04 2.84 -16.54
CA TYR A 66 -12.38 2.03 -15.37
C TYR A 66 -11.29 1.02 -15.01
N MET A 67 -10.70 0.35 -16.02
CA MET A 67 -9.54 -0.54 -15.83
C MET A 67 -8.32 0.20 -15.29
N PHE A 68 -8.06 1.42 -15.78
CA PHE A 68 -7.01 2.27 -15.25
C PHE A 68 -7.23 2.55 -13.76
N LEU A 69 -8.44 2.99 -13.37
CA LEU A 69 -8.75 3.27 -11.96
C LEU A 69 -8.63 2.03 -11.06
N ILE A 70 -9.05 0.84 -11.55
CA ILE A 70 -8.82 -0.43 -10.85
C ILE A 70 -7.33 -0.69 -10.66
N SER A 71 -6.53 -0.52 -11.72
CA SER A 71 -5.08 -0.76 -11.64
C SER A 71 -4.43 0.13 -10.59
N ILE A 72 -4.78 1.42 -10.56
CA ILE A 72 -4.28 2.36 -9.54
C ILE A 72 -4.67 1.90 -8.14
N MET A 73 -5.95 1.58 -7.92
CA MET A 73 -6.44 1.11 -6.64
C MET A 73 -5.65 -0.13 -6.18
N VAL A 74 -5.49 -1.13 -7.05
CA VAL A 74 -4.76 -2.36 -6.72
C VAL A 74 -3.29 -2.07 -6.38
N HIS A 75 -2.60 -1.24 -7.17
CA HIS A 75 -1.20 -0.89 -6.88
C HIS A 75 -1.04 -0.18 -5.54
N GLN A 76 -1.93 0.76 -5.23
CA GLN A 76 -1.92 1.48 -3.96
C GLN A 76 -2.11 0.52 -2.77
N HIS A 77 -3.13 -0.33 -2.82
CA HIS A 77 -3.40 -1.28 -1.73
C HIS A 77 -2.32 -2.35 -1.60
N LEU A 78 -1.74 -2.79 -2.72
CA LEU A 78 -0.62 -3.74 -2.70
C LEU A 78 0.63 -3.11 -2.07
N GLY A 79 0.96 -1.86 -2.40
CA GLY A 79 2.07 -1.13 -1.78
C GLY A 79 1.92 -1.03 -0.27
N ILE A 80 0.72 -0.66 0.20
CA ILE A 80 0.41 -0.60 1.64
C ILE A 80 0.54 -1.99 2.29
N ALA A 81 0.05 -3.04 1.63
CA ALA A 81 0.17 -4.40 2.14
C ALA A 81 1.63 -4.84 2.27
N CYS A 82 2.48 -4.54 1.28
CA CYS A 82 3.91 -4.81 1.33
C CYS A 82 4.58 -4.07 2.49
N GLU A 83 4.28 -2.77 2.69
CA GLU A 83 4.82 -2.01 3.82
C GLU A 83 4.42 -2.60 5.19
N HIS A 84 3.19 -3.10 5.33
CA HIS A 84 2.77 -3.79 6.56
C HIS A 84 3.53 -5.09 6.79
N VAL A 85 3.77 -5.87 5.73
CA VAL A 85 4.57 -7.10 5.80
C VAL A 85 6.01 -6.79 6.21
N ASP A 86 6.63 -5.75 5.64
CA ASP A 86 8.01 -5.37 5.98
C ASP A 86 8.15 -4.90 7.44
N LYS A 87 7.16 -4.13 7.92
CA LYS A 87 7.10 -3.70 9.33
C LYS A 87 6.94 -4.90 10.27
N LEU A 88 6.08 -5.85 9.93
CA LEU A 88 5.92 -7.10 10.68
C LEU A 88 7.20 -7.92 10.68
N GLY A 89 7.88 -8.05 9.54
CA GLY A 89 9.15 -8.77 9.43
C GLY A 89 10.23 -8.17 10.32
N THR A 90 10.34 -6.84 10.34
CA THR A 90 11.29 -6.11 11.18
C THR A 90 10.98 -6.30 12.68
N SER A 91 9.71 -6.10 13.08
CA SER A 91 9.30 -6.27 14.47
C SER A 91 9.48 -7.71 14.96
N LEU A 92 9.21 -8.70 14.10
CA LEU A 92 9.42 -10.11 14.41
C LEU A 92 10.91 -10.43 14.57
N ALA A 93 11.77 -9.89 13.70
CA ALA A 93 13.21 -10.08 13.80
C ALA A 93 13.77 -9.52 15.11
N GLU A 94 13.31 -8.34 15.55
CA GLU A 94 13.67 -7.76 16.84
C GLU A 94 13.24 -8.65 18.01
N LYS A 95 12.01 -9.15 17.99
CA LYS A 95 11.48 -10.03 19.05
C LYS A 95 12.18 -11.39 19.11
N ILE A 96 12.55 -11.96 17.95
CA ILE A 96 13.35 -13.19 17.90
C ILE A 96 14.71 -12.97 18.56
N LYS A 97 15.37 -11.83 18.26
CA LYS A 97 16.65 -11.49 18.87
C LYS A 97 16.55 -11.35 20.39
N GLU A 98 15.53 -10.63 20.89
CA GLU A 98 15.29 -10.52 22.33
C GLU A 98 15.11 -11.90 23.00
N CYS A 99 14.37 -12.81 22.36
CA CYS A 99 14.21 -14.18 22.85
C CYS A 99 15.53 -14.96 22.86
N ASP A 100 16.35 -14.86 21.81
CA ASP A 100 17.64 -15.53 21.73
C ASP A 100 18.61 -15.06 22.82
N ASP A 101 18.60 -13.76 23.13
CA ASP A 101 19.39 -13.17 24.22
C ASP A 101 18.96 -13.74 25.58
N VAL A 102 17.65 -13.76 25.88
CA VAL A 102 17.10 -14.33 27.13
C VAL A 102 17.38 -15.83 27.25
N ILE A 103 17.27 -16.59 26.15
CA ILE A 103 17.60 -18.02 26.13
C ILE A 103 19.08 -18.23 26.42
N SER A 104 19.95 -17.36 25.92
CA SER A 104 21.39 -17.42 26.14
C SER A 104 21.75 -17.14 27.60
N GLU A 105 21.15 -16.12 28.21
CA GLU A 105 21.28 -15.82 29.64
C GLU A 105 20.78 -17.00 30.50
N GLY A 106 19.60 -17.54 30.19
CA GLY A 106 19.04 -18.69 30.89
C GLY A 106 19.95 -19.93 30.82
N LYS A 107 20.58 -20.19 29.66
CA LYS A 107 21.55 -21.28 29.50
C LYS A 107 22.80 -21.07 30.36
N GLN A 108 23.30 -19.84 30.49
CA GLN A 108 24.44 -19.52 31.34
C GLN A 108 24.12 -19.76 32.82
N LEU A 109 22.98 -19.25 33.31
CA LEU A 109 22.54 -19.45 34.69
C LEU A 109 22.36 -20.94 35.03
N ILE A 110 21.79 -21.73 34.12
CA ILE A 110 21.66 -23.19 34.31
C ILE A 110 23.04 -23.86 34.41
N LYS A 111 24.02 -23.41 33.62
CA LYS A 111 25.39 -23.95 33.67
C LYS A 111 26.05 -23.62 35.00
N GLU A 112 25.94 -22.39 35.49
CA GLU A 112 26.49 -21.96 36.77
C GLU A 112 25.90 -22.78 37.93
N LEU A 113 24.56 -22.96 37.95
CA LEU A 113 23.88 -23.76 38.97
C LEU A 113 24.34 -25.23 39.01
N LYS A 114 24.55 -25.86 37.84
CA LYS A 114 25.10 -27.22 37.77
C LYS A 114 26.50 -27.28 38.38
N THR A 115 27.35 -26.32 38.04
CA THR A 115 28.74 -26.27 38.51
C THR A 115 28.82 -26.05 40.03
N SER A 116 27.93 -25.23 40.62
CA SER A 116 27.85 -25.05 42.08
C SER A 116 27.31 -26.26 42.84
N ARG A 117 26.45 -27.06 42.19
CA ARG A 117 25.89 -28.28 42.78
C ARG A 117 26.91 -29.41 42.83
N ASP A 118 27.71 -29.56 41.78
CA ASP A 118 28.74 -30.61 41.67
C ASP A 118 29.97 -30.33 42.56
N SER A 119 30.18 -29.09 43.01
CA SER A 119 31.25 -28.70 43.94
C SER A 119 30.86 -28.78 45.42
N SER A 120 29.59 -29.06 45.71
CA SER A 120 29.04 -29.21 47.07
C SER A 120 28.73 -30.67 47.45
N SER A 121 29.05 -31.63 46.57
CA SER A 121 28.92 -33.09 46.76
C SER A 121 30.30 -33.74 46.82
#